data_AF-A0A4Y2U4E5-F1
#
_entry.id   AF-A0A4Y2U4E5-F1
#
_cell.length_a   1.000
_cell.length_b   1.000
_cell.length_c   1.000
_cell.angle_alpha   90.00
_cell.angle_beta   90.00
_cell.angle_gamma   90.00
#
_symmetry.space_group_name_H-M   'P 1'
#
loop_
_entity.id
_entity.type
_entity.pdbx_description
1 polymer ?
#
loop_
_entity_poly.entity_id
_entity_poly.type
_entity_poly.pdbx_seq_one_letter_code
_entity_poly.pdbx_strand_id
1 'polypeptide(L)'
;MEACRSGMSIYHKDPGWLGLSPGHAAPILYAAWAEAGLFSVDDLLNLRKVDSDLEGHPTPRLSFVDIATGSLGQGLSCAAGMAYVGKYIDKLNYRVHCIVGDGESAEGSIWEALAFSSHYKLDNLVVIFDVNRLGQSEPTPLQHRVDTYKARLEAFGFNTYIVDGHSISEVCKRFEEAKSVTGFPTAIIAKTLKGKKFPDIEDKENWHGKPLGTKGTEIIKLLQDELMKKGMDRKPAIVEPEKEISALTFGDIKLAEEPNYVYSEKLLKLLQWTGSEVMNDLSRRYLIQNKRVNGLYQSKRDRKISVRRWKRILSLEKHIFS
;
A
#
# COMPACT_ATOMS: atom_id res chain seq x y z
N MET A 1 25.61 9.86 -14.09
CA MET A 1 24.81 9.87 -15.34
C MET A 1 25.32 8.83 -16.33
N GLU A 2 25.49 7.58 -15.91
CA GLU A 2 25.96 6.49 -16.78
C GLU A 2 25.47 5.11 -16.29
N ALA A 3 24.23 5.07 -15.78
CA ALA A 3 23.58 3.84 -15.30
C ALA A 3 22.21 3.60 -15.96
N CYS A 4 21.88 4.31 -17.05
CA CYS A 4 20.58 4.19 -17.74
C CYS A 4 20.64 3.40 -19.07
N ARG A 5 21.64 2.55 -19.31
CA ARG A 5 21.81 1.89 -20.63
C ARG A 5 22.11 0.39 -20.66
N SER A 6 22.06 -0.33 -19.54
CA SER A 6 22.03 -1.79 -19.59
C SER A 6 20.62 -2.27 -19.26
N GLY A 7 20.02 -3.04 -20.18
CA GLY A 7 18.70 -3.64 -20.02
C GLY A 7 18.63 -4.46 -18.73
N MET A 8 18.08 -3.86 -17.69
CA MET A 8 17.84 -4.52 -16.42
C MET A 8 16.52 -5.29 -16.58
N SER A 9 16.63 -6.60 -16.80
CA SER A 9 15.51 -7.50 -16.53
C SER A 9 15.21 -7.34 -15.04
N ILE A 10 14.10 -6.68 -14.72
CA ILE A 10 13.62 -6.52 -13.36
C ILE A 10 13.05 -7.88 -12.97
N TYR A 11 13.89 -8.74 -12.39
CA TYR A 11 13.45 -9.97 -11.75
C TYR A 11 12.70 -9.58 -10.47
N HIS A 12 11.40 -9.35 -10.56
CA HIS A 12 10.56 -9.31 -9.37
C HIS A 12 10.35 -10.76 -8.92
N LYS A 13 11.19 -11.24 -7.99
CA LYS A 13 10.85 -12.41 -7.16
C LYS A 13 9.62 -12.07 -6.33
N ASP A 14 8.61 -12.94 -6.27
CA ASP A 14 7.25 -12.73 -5.71
C ASP A 14 7.21 -12.13 -4.28
N PRO A 15 7.44 -10.81 -4.06
CA PRO A 15 7.62 -10.31 -2.72
C PRO A 15 6.22 -10.02 -2.16
N GLY A 16 5.93 -10.52 -0.96
CA GLY A 16 4.81 -9.94 -0.21
C GLY A 16 4.99 -8.42 -0.18
N TRP A 17 3.98 -7.66 -0.60
CA TRP A 17 4.07 -6.21 -0.66
C TRP A 17 3.75 -5.60 0.70
N LEU A 18 4.49 -4.56 1.10
CA LEU A 18 4.22 -3.75 2.28
C LEU A 18 4.09 -2.27 1.91
N GLY A 19 2.91 -1.72 2.11
CA GLY A 19 2.61 -0.31 1.96
C GLY A 19 2.58 0.41 3.30
N LEU A 20 3.45 1.40 3.45
CA LEU A 20 3.36 2.36 4.54
C LEU A 20 2.49 3.54 4.08
N SER A 21 1.19 3.51 4.34
CA SER A 21 0.27 4.62 4.01
C SER A 21 0.57 5.90 4.82
N PRO A 22 0.88 5.83 6.14
CA PRO A 22 1.40 7.00 6.85
C PRO A 22 2.89 7.18 6.51
N GLY A 23 3.19 7.75 5.34
CA GLY A 23 4.56 7.91 4.86
C GLY A 23 5.48 8.68 5.81
N HIS A 24 4.95 9.46 6.74
CA HIS A 24 5.74 10.17 7.75
C HIS A 24 6.45 9.21 8.74
N ALA A 25 6.04 7.95 8.81
CA ALA A 25 6.75 6.89 9.53
C ALA A 25 7.91 6.26 8.73
N ALA A 26 8.37 6.90 7.65
CA ALA A 26 9.51 6.45 6.83
C ALA A 26 10.72 5.91 7.63
N PRO A 27 11.15 6.54 8.74
CA PRO A 27 12.32 6.06 9.48
C PRO A 27 12.21 4.62 10.00
N ILE A 28 11.01 4.16 10.42
CA ILE A 28 10.85 2.77 10.88
C ILE A 28 10.85 1.78 9.71
N LEU A 29 10.36 2.20 8.54
CA LEU A 29 10.46 1.41 7.31
C LEU A 29 11.92 1.23 6.88
N TYR A 30 12.70 2.30 6.92
CA TYR A 30 14.13 2.24 6.59
C TYR A 30 14.90 1.38 7.60
N ALA A 31 14.60 1.53 8.89
CA ALA A 31 15.20 0.69 9.94
C ALA A 31 14.90 -0.80 9.72
N ALA A 32 13.67 -1.16 9.34
CA ALA A 32 13.30 -2.53 9.02
C ALA A 32 14.09 -3.09 7.82
N TRP A 33 14.31 -2.29 6.77
CA TRP A 33 15.11 -2.71 5.62
C TRP A 33 16.60 -2.83 5.92
N ALA A 34 17.15 -1.95 6.78
CA ALA A 34 18.51 -2.07 7.28
C ALA A 34 18.69 -3.35 8.11
N GLU A 35 17.74 -3.65 9.00
CA GLU A 35 17.72 -4.90 9.79
C GLU A 35 17.57 -6.15 8.91
N ALA A 36 16.85 -6.04 7.80
CA ALA A 36 16.76 -7.09 6.79
C ALA A 36 18.06 -7.26 5.96
N GLY A 37 19.05 -6.37 6.15
CA GLY A 37 20.35 -6.45 5.50
C GLY A 37 20.43 -5.81 4.12
N LEU A 38 19.45 -4.98 3.72
CA LEU A 38 19.43 -4.35 2.40
C LEU A 38 20.50 -3.26 2.25
N PHE A 39 20.79 -2.54 3.34
CA PHE A 39 21.85 -1.52 3.42
C PHE A 39 22.33 -1.40 4.88
N SER A 40 23.37 -0.58 5.14
CA SER A 40 23.97 -0.50 6.47
C SER A 40 23.06 0.22 7.46
N VAL A 41 23.05 -0.23 8.72
CA VAL A 41 22.39 0.49 9.82
C VAL A 41 22.95 1.90 9.98
N ASP A 42 24.24 2.11 9.67
CA ASP A 42 24.88 3.43 9.73
C ASP A 42 24.29 4.44 8.73
N ASP A 43 23.75 3.94 7.60
CA ASP A 43 23.16 4.81 6.57
C ASP A 43 21.88 5.50 7.09
N LEU A 44 21.21 4.94 8.11
CA LEU A 44 20.04 5.52 8.74
C LEU A 44 20.32 6.92 9.34
N LEU A 45 21.57 7.20 9.71
CA LEU A 45 22.01 8.50 10.22
C LEU A 45 22.05 9.59 9.14
N ASN A 46 21.88 9.22 7.87
CA ASN A 46 21.80 10.14 6.74
C ASN A 46 20.36 10.55 6.39
N LEU A 47 19.36 10.07 7.14
CA LEU A 47 17.95 10.44 6.98
C LEU A 47 17.77 11.96 6.79
N ARG A 48 17.05 12.34 5.73
CA ARG A 48 16.71 13.72 5.33
C ARG A 48 17.89 14.62 4.94
N LYS A 49 19.11 14.11 4.80
CA LYS A 49 20.20 14.88 4.19
C LYS A 49 19.98 15.02 2.69
N VAL A 50 20.43 16.12 2.11
CA VAL A 50 20.23 16.45 0.67
C VAL A 50 20.88 15.44 -0.28
N ASP A 51 21.93 14.80 0.17
CA ASP A 51 22.74 13.79 -0.54
C ASP A 51 22.35 12.35 -0.19
N SER A 52 21.30 12.16 0.62
CA SER A 52 20.78 10.84 0.97
C SER A 52 19.48 10.53 0.23
N ASP A 53 19.34 9.28 -0.22
CA ASP A 53 18.08 8.77 -0.76
C ASP A 53 17.06 8.43 0.33
N LEU A 54 17.48 8.39 1.61
CA LEU A 54 16.59 8.20 2.75
C LEU A 54 15.85 9.51 3.06
N GLU A 55 14.81 9.78 2.28
CA GLU A 55 14.03 11.01 2.34
C GLU A 55 13.03 11.02 3.52
N GLY A 56 12.48 12.21 3.82
CA GLY A 56 11.53 12.39 4.93
C GLY A 56 10.19 11.65 4.77
N HIS A 57 9.86 11.24 3.55
CA HIS A 57 8.77 10.33 3.19
C HIS A 57 9.32 9.34 2.14
N PRO A 58 8.80 8.10 2.06
CA PRO A 58 9.26 7.13 1.08
C PRO A 58 9.01 7.63 -0.36
N THR A 59 10.00 7.44 -1.24
CA THR A 59 9.86 7.73 -2.67
C THR A 59 10.36 6.55 -3.52
N PRO A 60 9.83 6.35 -4.74
CA PRO A 60 10.26 5.27 -5.63
C PRO A 60 11.70 5.38 -6.17
N ARG A 61 12.49 6.36 -5.72
CA ARG A 61 13.95 6.36 -5.93
C ARG A 61 14.61 5.20 -5.18
N LEU A 62 13.99 4.78 -4.07
CA LEU A 62 14.36 3.61 -3.31
C LEU A 62 13.74 2.37 -3.96
N SER A 63 14.55 1.37 -4.32
CA SER A 63 14.10 0.15 -5.03
C SER A 63 13.08 -0.70 -4.26
N PHE A 64 12.96 -0.47 -2.95
CA PHE A 64 12.05 -1.15 -2.04
C PHE A 64 10.78 -0.34 -1.73
N VAL A 65 10.55 0.75 -2.45
CA VAL A 65 9.37 1.63 -2.33
C VAL A 65 8.69 1.72 -3.69
N ASP A 66 7.50 1.15 -3.83
CA ASP A 66 6.77 1.19 -5.10
C ASP A 66 6.03 2.52 -5.34
N ILE A 67 5.60 3.18 -4.27
CA ILE A 67 4.75 4.37 -4.31
C ILE A 67 5.21 5.42 -3.29
N ALA A 68 5.04 6.70 -3.64
CA ALA A 68 5.23 7.78 -2.68
C ALA A 68 3.98 7.95 -1.81
N THR A 69 4.13 7.95 -0.48
CA THR A 69 3.00 7.98 0.48
C THR A 69 3.02 9.18 1.43
N GLY A 70 3.61 10.30 0.99
CA GLY A 70 3.66 11.53 1.79
C GLY A 70 2.29 12.18 2.02
N SER A 71 1.34 11.99 1.10
CA SER A 71 -0.05 12.40 1.28
C SER A 71 -0.85 11.24 1.89
N LEU A 72 -1.39 11.47 3.09
CA LEU A 72 -2.21 10.49 3.80
C LEU A 72 -3.44 10.09 2.98
N GLY A 73 -3.91 8.85 3.19
CA GLY A 73 -5.15 8.34 2.64
C GLY A 73 -5.02 7.70 1.26
N GLN A 74 -3.82 7.67 0.66
CA GLN A 74 -3.61 7.16 -0.69
C GLN A 74 -3.05 5.73 -0.74
N GLY A 75 -2.21 5.36 0.23
CA GLY A 75 -1.50 4.08 0.20
C GLY A 75 -2.42 2.85 0.16
N LEU A 76 -3.57 2.90 0.84
CA LEU A 76 -4.55 1.80 0.80
C LEU A 76 -5.18 1.61 -0.57
N SER A 77 -5.38 2.68 -1.36
CA SER A 77 -5.91 2.56 -2.72
C SER A 77 -4.93 1.83 -3.62
N CYS A 78 -3.65 2.23 -3.59
CA CYS A 78 -2.60 1.58 -4.35
C CYS A 78 -2.45 0.10 -3.90
N ALA A 79 -2.48 -0.16 -2.60
CA ALA A 79 -2.44 -1.51 -2.04
C ALA A 79 -3.59 -2.38 -2.56
N ALA A 80 -4.81 -1.85 -2.58
CA ALA A 80 -5.95 -2.56 -3.14
C ALA A 80 -5.79 -2.83 -4.65
N GLY A 81 -5.19 -1.89 -5.40
CA GLY A 81 -4.81 -2.09 -6.80
C GLY A 81 -3.79 -3.23 -6.98
N MET A 82 -2.74 -3.26 -6.18
CA MET A 82 -1.73 -4.32 -6.19
C MET A 82 -2.33 -5.67 -5.81
N ALA A 83 -3.16 -5.73 -4.76
CA ALA A 83 -3.84 -6.96 -4.36
C ALA A 83 -4.77 -7.47 -5.47
N TYR A 84 -5.47 -6.55 -6.15
CA TYR A 84 -6.30 -6.87 -7.30
C TYR A 84 -5.46 -7.45 -8.46
N VAL A 85 -4.31 -6.83 -8.78
CA VAL A 85 -3.40 -7.31 -9.82
C VAL A 85 -2.86 -8.70 -9.47
N GLY A 86 -2.32 -8.89 -8.26
CA GLY A 86 -1.81 -10.18 -7.80
C GLY A 86 -2.84 -11.30 -7.90
N LYS A 87 -4.08 -11.02 -7.48
CA LYS A 87 -5.15 -12.01 -7.46
C LYS A 87 -5.72 -12.33 -8.84
N TYR A 88 -6.04 -11.30 -9.63
CA TYR A 88 -6.85 -11.47 -10.84
C TYR A 88 -6.04 -11.43 -12.13
N ILE A 89 -4.90 -10.75 -12.13
CA ILE A 89 -4.08 -10.52 -13.31
C ILE A 89 -2.89 -11.47 -13.31
N ASP A 90 -1.99 -11.31 -12.35
CA ASP A 90 -0.78 -12.11 -12.26
C ASP A 90 -1.08 -13.53 -11.78
N LYS A 91 -2.13 -13.68 -10.96
CA LYS A 91 -2.53 -14.94 -10.30
C LYS A 91 -1.39 -15.54 -9.49
N LEU A 92 -0.71 -14.68 -8.77
CA LEU A 92 0.38 -15.03 -7.87
C LEU A 92 -0.15 -15.16 -6.44
N ASN A 93 0.64 -15.84 -5.61
CA ASN A 93 0.25 -16.17 -4.24
C ASN A 93 0.76 -15.11 -3.23
N TYR A 94 1.32 -13.99 -3.68
CA TYR A 94 1.70 -12.91 -2.77
C TYR A 94 0.49 -12.30 -2.06
N ARG A 95 0.80 -11.76 -0.89
CA ARG A 95 -0.11 -10.96 -0.08
C ARG A 95 0.37 -9.53 -0.03
N VAL A 96 -0.59 -8.63 0.07
CA VAL A 96 -0.39 -7.18 0.16
C VAL A 96 -0.76 -6.75 1.57
N HIS A 97 0.16 -6.07 2.25
CA HIS A 97 -0.04 -5.53 3.59
C HIS A 97 -0.02 -4.01 3.51
N CYS A 98 -0.96 -3.34 4.16
CA CYS A 98 -0.98 -1.88 4.20
C CYS A 98 -1.21 -1.41 5.64
N ILE A 99 -0.32 -0.56 6.14
CA ILE A 99 -0.50 0.11 7.44
C ILE A 99 -1.23 1.42 7.20
N VAL A 100 -2.27 1.69 7.99
CA VAL A 100 -3.08 2.91 7.97
C VAL A 100 -3.11 3.51 9.37
N GLY A 101 -2.81 4.79 9.49
CA GLY A 101 -2.95 5.50 10.77
C GLY A 101 -4.42 5.72 11.14
N ASP A 102 -4.75 5.74 12.42
CA ASP A 102 -6.10 6.06 12.88
C ASP A 102 -6.56 7.48 12.51
N GLY A 103 -5.65 8.46 12.54
CA GLY A 103 -5.93 9.82 12.04
C GLY A 103 -6.10 9.86 10.51
N GLU A 104 -5.31 9.06 9.79
CA GLU A 104 -5.42 8.90 8.34
C GLU A 104 -6.75 8.26 7.92
N SER A 105 -7.32 7.38 8.75
CA SER A 105 -8.63 6.75 8.48
C SER A 105 -9.80 7.73 8.37
N ALA A 106 -9.61 9.01 8.71
CA ALA A 106 -10.58 10.07 8.46
C ALA A 106 -10.70 10.44 6.98
N GLU A 107 -9.68 10.13 6.15
CA GLU A 107 -9.70 10.41 4.72
C GLU A 107 -10.74 9.55 3.99
N GLY A 108 -11.57 10.18 3.17
CA GLY A 108 -12.62 9.49 2.42
C GLY A 108 -12.09 8.39 1.51
N SER A 109 -10.89 8.58 0.93
CA SER A 109 -10.25 7.61 0.03
C SER A 109 -9.94 6.27 0.70
N ILE A 110 -9.71 6.24 2.02
CA ILE A 110 -9.58 4.99 2.77
C ILE A 110 -10.88 4.18 2.65
N TRP A 111 -12.03 4.81 2.86
CA TRP A 111 -13.34 4.17 2.78
C TRP A 111 -13.70 3.73 1.35
N GLU A 112 -13.27 4.51 0.35
CA GLU A 112 -13.40 4.11 -1.06
C GLU A 112 -12.60 2.81 -1.34
N ALA A 113 -11.34 2.74 -0.88
CA ALA A 113 -10.48 1.58 -1.06
C ALA A 113 -10.97 0.35 -0.28
N LEU A 114 -11.54 0.53 0.92
CA LEU A 114 -12.20 -0.55 1.67
C LEU A 114 -13.39 -1.11 0.89
N ALA A 115 -14.28 -0.24 0.39
CA ALA A 115 -15.43 -0.67 -0.41
C ALA A 115 -15.02 -1.39 -1.70
N PHE A 116 -13.95 -0.93 -2.37
CA PHE A 116 -13.38 -1.61 -3.52
C PHE A 116 -12.85 -3.00 -3.15
N SER A 117 -12.07 -3.09 -2.08
CA SER A 117 -11.42 -4.34 -1.63
C SER A 117 -12.42 -5.43 -1.29
N SER A 118 -13.52 -5.08 -0.61
CA SER A 118 -14.57 -6.05 -0.30
C SER A 118 -15.39 -6.43 -1.54
N HIS A 119 -15.73 -5.46 -2.39
CA HIS A 119 -16.43 -5.73 -3.66
C HIS A 119 -15.69 -6.74 -4.54
N TYR A 120 -14.36 -6.60 -4.61
CA TYR A 120 -13.48 -7.49 -5.37
C TYR A 120 -12.94 -8.66 -4.55
N LYS A 121 -13.42 -8.87 -3.32
CA LYS A 121 -13.06 -10.02 -2.47
C LYS A 121 -11.54 -10.22 -2.36
N LEU A 122 -10.80 -9.15 -2.08
CA LEU A 122 -9.33 -9.17 -2.04
C LEU A 122 -8.81 -9.83 -0.75
N ASP A 123 -8.99 -11.15 -0.64
CA ASP A 123 -8.51 -11.97 0.48
C ASP A 123 -6.97 -12.09 0.59
N ASN A 124 -6.24 -11.62 -0.42
CA ASN A 124 -4.80 -11.42 -0.38
C ASN A 124 -4.39 -10.03 0.17
N LEU A 125 -5.33 -9.17 0.56
CA LEU A 125 -5.08 -7.88 1.21
C LEU A 125 -5.26 -7.98 2.74
N VAL A 126 -4.28 -7.49 3.49
CA VAL A 126 -4.34 -7.28 4.94
C VAL A 126 -4.09 -5.80 5.26
N VAL A 127 -5.03 -5.17 5.94
CA VAL A 127 -4.91 -3.76 6.35
C VAL A 127 -4.69 -3.70 7.86
N ILE A 128 -3.64 -3.04 8.30
CA ILE A 128 -3.32 -2.83 9.71
C ILE A 128 -3.71 -1.40 10.08
N PHE A 129 -4.70 -1.24 10.96
CA PHE A 129 -5.04 0.05 11.53
C PHE A 129 -4.23 0.26 12.80
N ASP A 130 -3.28 1.21 12.77
CA ASP A 130 -2.54 1.68 13.94
C ASP A 130 -3.40 2.65 14.75
N VAL A 131 -4.13 2.12 15.74
CA VAL A 131 -5.02 2.89 16.62
C VAL A 131 -4.25 3.38 17.83
N ASN A 132 -3.42 4.40 17.59
CA ASN A 132 -2.54 5.01 18.58
C ASN A 132 -3.17 6.19 19.35
N ARG A 133 -4.46 6.48 19.09
CA ARG A 133 -5.30 7.51 19.73
C ARG A 133 -5.06 8.94 19.26
N LEU A 134 -3.90 9.26 18.69
CA LEU A 134 -3.43 10.64 18.54
C LEU A 134 -3.12 10.99 17.08
N GLY A 135 -3.75 12.05 16.59
CA GLY A 135 -3.44 12.68 15.31
C GLY A 135 -2.19 13.58 15.38
N GLN A 136 -2.13 14.57 14.50
CA GLN A 136 -1.04 15.54 14.48
C GLN A 136 -1.15 16.56 15.62
N SER A 137 -2.33 17.18 15.77
CA SER A 137 -2.56 18.28 16.71
C SER A 137 -3.46 17.90 17.90
N GLU A 138 -4.25 16.85 17.77
CA GLU A 138 -5.28 16.47 18.74
C GLU A 138 -5.54 14.95 18.73
N PRO A 139 -6.26 14.40 19.73
CA PRO A 139 -6.74 13.03 19.69
C PRO A 139 -7.60 12.75 18.45
N THR A 140 -7.49 11.55 17.89
CA THR A 140 -8.33 11.14 16.76
C THR A 140 -9.79 11.02 17.18
N PRO A 141 -10.77 11.20 16.26
CA PRO A 141 -12.19 11.26 16.65
C PRO A 141 -12.69 10.02 17.39
N LEU A 142 -12.14 8.85 17.08
CA LEU A 142 -12.52 7.61 17.76
C LEU A 142 -11.60 7.25 18.92
N GLN A 143 -10.43 7.87 19.07
CA GLN A 143 -9.46 7.54 20.12
C GLN A 143 -9.23 6.02 20.16
N HIS A 144 -9.29 5.38 21.34
CA HIS A 144 -9.19 3.92 21.48
C HIS A 144 -10.55 3.19 21.44
N ARG A 145 -11.59 3.75 20.80
CA ARG A 145 -12.87 3.05 20.59
C ARG A 145 -12.73 2.00 19.48
N VAL A 146 -11.90 0.99 19.72
CA VAL A 146 -11.57 -0.09 18.77
C VAL A 146 -12.79 -0.87 18.30
N ASP A 147 -13.83 -0.99 19.14
CA ASP A 147 -15.09 -1.63 18.74
C ASP A 147 -15.83 -0.83 17.65
N THR A 148 -15.70 0.51 17.67
CA THR A 148 -16.26 1.35 16.61
C THR A 148 -15.48 1.22 15.30
N TYR A 149 -14.14 1.10 15.36
CA TYR A 149 -13.33 0.75 14.19
C TYR A 149 -13.75 -0.62 13.62
N LYS A 150 -13.90 -1.62 14.49
CA LYS A 150 -14.36 -2.97 14.12
C LYS A 150 -15.71 -2.94 13.41
N ALA A 151 -16.72 -2.32 14.02
CA ALA A 151 -18.05 -2.22 13.45
C ALA A 151 -18.06 -1.54 12.07
N ARG A 152 -17.26 -0.48 11.89
CA ARG A 152 -17.11 0.20 10.59
C ARG A 152 -16.48 -0.71 9.55
N LEU A 153 -15.39 -1.41 9.88
CA LEU A 153 -14.68 -2.26 8.95
C LEU A 153 -15.49 -3.51 8.55
N GLU A 154 -16.20 -4.11 9.51
CA GLU A 154 -17.15 -5.21 9.23
C GLU A 154 -18.31 -4.76 8.33
N ALA A 155 -18.86 -3.56 8.57
CA ALA A 155 -19.89 -2.98 7.69
C ALA A 155 -19.39 -2.73 6.26
N PHE A 156 -18.08 -2.53 6.07
CA PHE A 156 -17.44 -2.41 4.76
C PHE A 156 -17.01 -3.77 4.17
N GLY A 157 -17.33 -4.89 4.82
CA GLY A 157 -17.14 -6.25 4.30
C GLY A 157 -15.77 -6.86 4.57
N PHE A 158 -15.09 -6.46 5.65
CA PHE A 158 -13.81 -7.03 6.06
C PHE A 158 -14.00 -8.10 7.14
N ASN A 159 -13.14 -9.13 7.11
CA ASN A 159 -12.84 -9.92 8.30
C ASN A 159 -11.99 -9.06 9.25
N THR A 160 -12.34 -9.01 10.54
CA THR A 160 -11.66 -8.09 11.48
C THR A 160 -11.13 -8.77 12.73
N TYR A 161 -9.93 -8.36 13.13
CA TYR A 161 -9.31 -8.73 14.40
C TYR A 161 -8.98 -7.48 15.20
N ILE A 162 -9.28 -7.49 16.51
CA ILE A 162 -8.75 -6.49 17.45
C ILE A 162 -7.58 -7.14 18.18
N VAL A 163 -6.48 -6.41 18.35
CA VAL A 163 -5.29 -6.88 19.06
C VAL A 163 -4.68 -5.79 19.94
N ASP A 164 -3.93 -6.21 20.96
CA ASP A 164 -2.88 -5.36 21.52
C ASP A 164 -1.74 -5.25 20.49
N GLY A 165 -1.58 -4.06 19.90
CA GLY A 165 -0.57 -3.81 18.89
C GLY A 165 0.87 -3.88 19.41
N HIS A 166 1.07 -3.93 20.73
CA HIS A 166 2.38 -4.11 21.36
C HIS A 166 2.67 -5.57 21.75
N SER A 167 1.69 -6.46 21.53
CA SER A 167 1.84 -7.91 21.73
C SER A 167 2.26 -8.57 20.43
N ILE A 168 3.58 -8.78 20.26
CA ILE A 168 4.14 -9.43 19.05
C ILE A 168 3.50 -10.80 18.82
N SER A 169 3.28 -11.58 19.87
CA SER A 169 2.66 -12.92 19.75
C SER A 169 1.23 -12.85 19.23
N GLU A 170 0.45 -11.85 19.66
CA GLU A 170 -0.92 -11.66 19.19
C GLU A 170 -0.93 -11.18 17.72
N VAL A 171 -0.08 -10.22 17.38
CA VAL A 171 0.06 -9.70 16.01
C VAL A 171 0.48 -10.81 15.05
N CYS A 172 1.50 -11.61 15.39
CA CYS A 172 1.94 -12.75 14.58
C CYS A 172 0.82 -13.79 14.41
N LYS A 173 0.08 -14.10 15.48
CA LYS A 173 -1.06 -15.01 15.41
C LYS A 173 -2.13 -14.52 14.43
N ARG A 174 -2.47 -13.23 14.45
CA ARG A 174 -3.46 -12.66 13.51
C ARG A 174 -2.98 -12.67 12.08
N PHE A 175 -1.70 -12.41 11.83
CA PHE A 175 -1.14 -12.53 10.47
C PHE A 175 -1.22 -13.96 9.94
N GLU A 176 -0.99 -14.96 10.78
CA GLU A 176 -1.15 -16.36 10.39
C GLU A 176 -2.62 -16.71 10.11
N GLU A 177 -3.53 -16.34 11.00
CA GLU A 177 -4.97 -16.56 10.82
C GLU A 177 -5.51 -15.85 9.55
N ALA A 178 -4.97 -14.67 9.21
CA ALA A 178 -5.34 -13.93 8.01
C ALA A 178 -4.99 -14.68 6.70
N LYS A 179 -4.00 -15.58 6.71
CA LYS A 179 -3.64 -16.40 5.53
C LYS A 179 -4.74 -17.40 5.17
N SER A 180 -5.53 -17.84 6.15
CA SER A 180 -6.61 -18.82 5.97
C SER A 180 -7.96 -18.17 5.62
N VAL A 181 -8.08 -16.84 5.71
CA VAL A 181 -9.31 -16.12 5.34
C VAL A 181 -9.43 -16.08 3.82
N THR A 182 -10.61 -16.48 3.31
CA THR A 182 -10.90 -16.48 1.88
C THR A 182 -12.19 -15.72 1.59
N GLY A 183 -12.28 -15.09 0.42
CA GLY A 183 -13.46 -14.34 -0.01
C GLY A 183 -13.65 -12.96 0.62
N PHE A 184 -12.84 -12.58 1.61
CA PHE A 184 -12.90 -11.28 2.30
C PHE A 184 -11.49 -10.72 2.53
N PRO A 185 -11.26 -9.41 2.32
CA PRO A 185 -10.05 -8.76 2.83
C PRO A 185 -10.03 -8.79 4.37
N THR A 186 -8.84 -8.74 4.97
CA THR A 186 -8.67 -8.76 6.43
C THR A 186 -8.21 -7.40 6.97
N ALA A 187 -8.78 -6.98 8.09
CA ALA A 187 -8.36 -5.82 8.86
C ALA A 187 -7.87 -6.25 10.25
N ILE A 188 -6.66 -5.83 10.63
CA ILE A 188 -6.10 -5.98 11.98
C ILE A 188 -6.13 -4.60 12.63
N ILE A 189 -6.93 -4.45 13.68
CA ILE A 189 -7.11 -3.23 14.45
C ILE A 189 -6.17 -3.31 15.65
N ALA A 190 -4.99 -2.73 15.50
CA ALA A 190 -3.96 -2.73 16.52
C ALA A 190 -4.19 -1.56 17.47
N LYS A 191 -4.60 -1.86 18.71
CA LYS A 191 -4.62 -0.85 19.78
C LYS A 191 -3.18 -0.58 20.20
N THR A 192 -2.69 0.63 19.95
CA THR A 192 -1.31 1.02 20.22
C THR A 192 -1.27 2.30 21.06
N LEU A 193 -0.05 2.77 21.36
CA LEU A 193 0.19 4.00 22.10
C LEU A 193 1.26 4.77 21.35
N LYS A 194 0.98 6.03 21.00
CA LYS A 194 1.93 6.87 20.29
C LYS A 194 3.12 7.16 21.19
N GLY A 195 4.34 7.01 20.67
CA GLY A 195 5.57 7.15 21.48
C GLY A 195 5.76 6.03 22.50
N LYS A 196 5.29 4.80 22.20
CA LYS A 196 5.43 3.65 23.09
C LYS A 196 6.88 3.49 23.59
N LYS A 197 7.03 3.23 24.89
CA LYS A 197 8.28 3.09 25.65
C LYS A 197 9.13 4.36 25.75
N PHE A 198 8.62 5.53 25.36
CA PHE A 198 9.34 6.78 25.57
C PHE A 198 8.78 7.45 26.85
N PRO A 199 9.54 7.47 27.96
CA PRO A 199 9.08 8.09 29.20
C PRO A 199 8.67 9.55 28.98
N ASP A 200 7.59 9.98 29.63
CA ASP A 200 6.99 11.31 29.50
C ASP A 200 6.51 11.71 28.08
N ILE A 201 6.54 10.78 27.13
CA ILE A 201 6.11 10.98 25.73
C ILE A 201 5.00 9.99 25.35
N GLU A 202 5.05 8.75 25.86
CA GLU A 202 4.04 7.72 25.60
C GLU A 202 2.63 8.26 25.89
N ASP A 203 1.78 8.17 24.87
CA ASP A 203 0.38 8.62 24.91
C ASP A 203 0.20 10.12 25.23
N LYS A 204 1.23 10.95 25.01
CA LYS A 204 1.17 12.40 25.19
C LYS A 204 0.95 13.14 23.87
N GLU A 205 0.09 14.16 23.93
CA GLU A 205 -0.13 15.10 22.84
C GLU A 205 1.11 15.98 22.59
N ASN A 206 1.09 16.75 21.50
CA ASN A 206 2.15 17.70 21.15
C ASN A 206 3.54 17.11 20.88
N TRP A 207 3.65 15.80 20.62
CA TRP A 207 4.91 15.13 20.23
C TRP A 207 4.97 14.68 18.76
N HIS A 208 3.88 14.83 18.00
CA HIS A 208 3.88 14.47 16.59
C HIS A 208 4.88 15.32 15.80
N GLY A 209 5.70 14.67 14.96
CA GLY A 209 6.66 15.33 14.09
C GLY A 209 7.83 16.01 14.82
N LYS A 210 7.98 15.83 16.15
CA LYS A 210 9.05 16.45 16.93
C LYS A 210 10.20 15.46 17.15
N PRO A 211 11.44 15.82 16.75
CA PRO A 211 12.60 15.03 17.13
C PRO A 211 12.82 15.09 18.65
N LEU A 212 13.44 14.05 19.22
CA LEU A 212 13.65 13.92 20.67
C LEU A 212 14.68 14.90 21.23
N GLY A 213 15.54 15.47 20.38
CA GLY A 213 16.65 16.33 20.81
C GLY A 213 17.54 15.60 21.82
N THR A 214 17.86 16.26 22.94
CA THR A 214 18.72 15.73 24.00
C THR A 214 18.14 14.49 24.71
N LYS A 215 16.81 14.33 24.72
CA LYS A 215 16.14 13.15 25.31
C LYS A 215 16.43 11.85 24.55
N GLY A 216 16.88 11.95 23.30
CA GLY A 216 17.13 10.80 22.44
C GLY A 216 18.13 9.82 23.03
N THR A 217 19.25 10.31 23.55
CA THR A 217 20.32 9.46 24.11
C THR A 217 19.85 8.63 25.30
N GLU A 218 19.06 9.24 26.20
CA GLU A 218 18.52 8.56 27.38
C GLU A 218 17.50 7.47 26.98
N ILE A 219 16.62 7.79 26.04
CA ILE A 219 15.62 6.85 25.51
C ILE A 219 16.30 5.68 24.80
N ILE A 220 17.31 5.94 23.95
CA ILE A 220 18.07 4.90 23.26
C ILE A 220 18.71 3.95 24.27
N LYS A 221 19.38 4.49 25.30
CA LYS A 221 19.99 3.68 26.36
C LYS A 221 18.95 2.83 27.09
N LEU A 222 17.81 3.41 27.45
CA LEU A 222 16.72 2.68 28.12
C LEU A 222 16.22 1.49 27.27
N LEU A 223 16.05 1.69 25.96
CA LEU A 223 15.58 0.65 25.05
C LEU A 223 16.64 -0.44 24.85
N GLN A 224 17.92 -0.06 24.74
CA GLN A 224 19.03 -1.00 24.66
C GLN A 224 19.13 -1.88 25.92
N ASP A 225 18.99 -1.29 27.11
CA ASP A 225 18.97 -2.02 28.38
C ASP A 225 17.82 -3.03 28.45
N GLU A 226 16.64 -2.68 27.91
CA GLU A 226 15.51 -3.61 27.82
C GLU A 226 15.77 -4.77 26.84
N LEU A 227 16.37 -4.48 25.68
CA LEU A 227 16.72 -5.50 24.68
C LEU A 227 17.75 -6.49 25.22
N MET A 228 18.79 -6.00 25.90
CA MET A 228 19.81 -6.83 26.53
C MET A 228 19.20 -7.77 27.58
N LYS A 229 18.29 -7.26 28.42
CA LYS A 229 17.57 -8.08 29.43
C LYS A 229 16.74 -9.20 28.80
N LYS A 230 16.24 -8.99 27.58
CA LYS A 230 15.44 -9.98 26.84
C LYS A 230 16.29 -10.96 26.03
N GLY A 231 17.61 -10.78 25.98
CA GLY A 231 18.49 -11.62 25.16
C GLY A 231 18.15 -11.58 23.67
N MET A 232 17.59 -10.47 23.18
CA MET A 232 17.27 -10.30 21.77
C MET A 232 18.51 -9.86 21.00
N ASP A 233 19.25 -10.82 20.45
CA ASP A 233 20.36 -10.60 19.52
C ASP A 233 20.15 -11.44 18.24
N ARG A 234 18.97 -11.30 17.62
CA ARG A 234 18.62 -12.08 16.44
C ARG A 234 18.29 -11.14 15.29
N LYS A 235 19.10 -11.21 14.25
CA LYS A 235 18.70 -10.71 12.94
C LYS A 235 17.45 -11.46 12.48
N PRO A 236 16.47 -10.77 11.87
CA PRO A 236 15.31 -11.45 11.33
C PRO A 236 15.74 -12.48 10.28
N ALA A 237 15.17 -13.68 10.35
CA ALA A 237 15.34 -14.66 9.27
C ALA A 237 14.48 -14.21 8.10
N ILE A 238 15.11 -13.76 7.02
CA ILE A 238 14.41 -13.38 5.79
C ILE A 238 14.06 -14.67 5.04
N VAL A 239 12.76 -14.87 4.82
CA VAL A 239 12.25 -15.98 4.02
C VAL A 239 12.15 -15.51 2.57
N GLU A 240 12.90 -16.15 1.68
CA GLU A 240 12.78 -15.90 0.25
C GLU A 240 11.40 -16.35 -0.26
N PRO A 241 10.80 -15.63 -1.21
CA PRO A 241 9.50 -16.01 -1.75
C PRO A 241 9.57 -17.32 -2.55
N GLU A 242 8.46 -18.07 -2.55
CA GLU A 242 8.40 -19.44 -3.10
C GLU A 242 8.49 -19.52 -4.63
N LYS A 243 8.21 -18.43 -5.36
CA LYS A 243 8.15 -18.42 -6.83
C LYS A 243 8.85 -17.22 -7.44
N GLU A 244 9.60 -17.48 -8.50
CA GLU A 244 10.04 -16.43 -9.43
C GLU A 244 8.92 -16.12 -10.41
N ILE A 245 8.62 -14.82 -10.60
CA ILE A 245 7.64 -14.37 -11.58
C ILE A 245 8.29 -14.45 -12.97
N SER A 246 7.58 -14.99 -13.96
CA SER A 246 8.05 -14.96 -15.35
C SER A 246 8.22 -13.52 -15.81
N ALA A 247 9.41 -13.16 -16.31
CA ALA A 247 9.70 -11.82 -16.79
C ALA A 247 8.67 -11.35 -17.84
N LEU A 248 8.12 -10.15 -17.65
CA LEU A 248 7.26 -9.52 -18.64
C LEU A 248 8.09 -9.10 -19.87
N THR A 249 7.69 -9.51 -21.06
CA THR A 249 8.42 -9.20 -22.31
C THR A 249 8.15 -7.78 -22.81
N PHE A 250 8.96 -6.80 -22.46
CA PHE A 250 8.72 -5.41 -22.90
C PHE A 250 8.86 -5.26 -24.43
N GLY A 251 7.83 -4.71 -25.07
CA GLY A 251 7.79 -4.43 -26.50
C GLY A 251 6.78 -3.31 -26.82
N ASP A 252 6.94 -2.68 -27.97
CA ASP A 252 6.07 -1.59 -28.39
C ASP A 252 4.64 -2.09 -28.63
N ILE A 253 3.66 -1.46 -27.97
CA ILE A 253 2.25 -1.71 -28.25
C ILE A 253 1.87 -0.89 -29.50
N LYS A 254 1.62 -1.57 -30.62
CA LYS A 254 1.20 -0.95 -31.90
C LYS A 254 -0.28 -1.20 -32.15
N LEU A 255 -0.89 -0.35 -32.99
CA LEU A 255 -2.18 -0.66 -33.58
C LEU A 255 -2.05 -1.93 -34.44
N ALA A 256 -3.07 -2.79 -34.39
CA ALA A 256 -3.23 -4.00 -35.19
C ALA A 256 -3.50 -3.71 -36.66
N GLU A 257 -4.17 -2.61 -36.93
CA GLU A 257 -4.44 -2.12 -38.26
C GLU A 257 -4.50 -0.59 -38.25
N GLU A 258 -4.26 0.02 -39.41
CA GLU A 258 -4.40 1.46 -39.56
C GLU A 258 -5.87 1.88 -39.38
N PRO A 259 -6.15 3.00 -38.70
CA PRO A 259 -7.53 3.39 -38.45
C PRO A 259 -8.26 3.77 -39.75
N ASN A 260 -9.30 3.03 -40.10
CA ASN A 260 -10.10 3.25 -41.31
C ASN A 260 -11.30 4.18 -41.04
N TYR A 261 -11.02 5.47 -40.80
CA TYR A 261 -12.06 6.47 -40.55
C TYR A 261 -12.48 7.23 -41.82
N VAL A 262 -13.78 7.35 -42.05
CA VAL A 262 -14.35 8.23 -43.08
C VAL A 262 -14.71 9.58 -42.46
N TYR A 263 -14.12 10.66 -42.97
CA TYR A 263 -14.30 12.01 -42.44
C TYR A 263 -15.78 12.45 -42.47
N SER A 264 -16.36 12.76 -41.31
CA SER A 264 -17.70 13.33 -41.16
C SER A 264 -17.80 14.17 -39.88
N GLU A 265 -18.76 15.10 -39.79
CA GLU A 265 -18.92 15.99 -38.62
C GLU A 265 -19.12 15.26 -37.28
N LYS A 266 -19.55 13.99 -37.31
CA LYS A 266 -19.74 13.16 -36.10
C LYS A 266 -18.44 12.47 -35.61
N LEU A 267 -17.34 12.55 -36.36
CA LEU A 267 -16.14 11.77 -36.12
C LEU A 267 -15.29 12.26 -34.93
N LEU A 268 -15.37 13.57 -34.58
CA LEU A 268 -14.52 14.18 -33.56
C LEU A 268 -14.67 13.57 -32.16
N LYS A 269 -15.85 12.99 -31.84
CA LYS A 269 -16.11 12.32 -30.55
C LYS A 269 -15.74 10.84 -30.54
N LEU A 270 -15.58 10.20 -31.71
CA LEU A 270 -15.28 8.77 -31.85
C LEU A 270 -13.76 8.51 -31.81
N LEU A 271 -12.98 9.42 -32.40
CA LEU A 271 -11.52 9.33 -32.56
C LEU A 271 -10.73 9.23 -31.25
N GLN A 272 -11.22 9.79 -30.15
CA GLN A 272 -10.50 9.77 -28.87
C GLN A 272 -10.52 8.40 -28.18
N TRP A 273 -11.34 7.44 -28.62
CA TRP A 273 -11.59 6.22 -27.84
C TRP A 273 -11.46 4.91 -28.61
N THR A 274 -11.67 4.88 -29.93
CA THR A 274 -11.60 3.64 -30.74
C THR A 274 -10.18 3.10 -30.93
N GLY A 275 -9.13 3.93 -30.82
CA GLY A 275 -7.73 3.46 -30.90
C GLY A 275 -7.34 2.45 -29.81
N SER A 276 -8.13 2.39 -28.74
CA SER A 276 -7.98 1.42 -27.66
C SER A 276 -8.30 -0.03 -28.04
N GLU A 277 -9.20 -0.22 -29.02
CA GLU A 277 -9.77 -1.51 -29.41
C GLU A 277 -8.92 -2.23 -30.47
N VAL A 278 -8.04 -1.49 -31.16
CA VAL A 278 -7.35 -1.92 -32.37
C VAL A 278 -5.86 -2.11 -32.09
N MET A 279 -5.44 -2.57 -30.90
CA MET A 279 -4.03 -2.78 -30.57
C MET A 279 -3.63 -4.24 -30.71
N ASN A 280 -2.41 -4.50 -31.20
CA ASN A 280 -1.87 -5.84 -31.44
C ASN A 280 -1.64 -6.67 -30.16
N ASP A 281 -1.41 -6.00 -29.01
CA ASP A 281 -1.25 -6.65 -27.72
C ASP A 281 -2.10 -5.96 -26.64
N LEU A 282 -3.14 -6.66 -26.18
CA LEU A 282 -4.03 -6.22 -25.10
C LEU A 282 -3.69 -6.86 -23.75
N SER A 283 -2.63 -7.68 -23.65
CA SER A 283 -2.27 -8.42 -22.43
C SER A 283 -1.84 -7.50 -21.27
N ARG A 284 -1.30 -6.33 -21.61
CA ARG A 284 -0.78 -5.33 -20.65
C ARG A 284 -1.74 -4.17 -20.37
N ARG A 285 -2.92 -4.17 -20.98
CA ARG A 285 -3.84 -3.03 -20.93
C ARG A 285 -5.06 -3.33 -20.09
N TYR A 286 -5.26 -2.52 -19.07
CA TYR A 286 -6.43 -2.56 -18.19
C TYR A 286 -7.16 -1.23 -18.25
N LEU A 287 -8.49 -1.32 -18.28
CA LEU A 287 -9.36 -0.15 -18.35
C LEU A 287 -10.18 -0.05 -17.07
N ILE A 288 -10.03 1.09 -16.41
CA ILE A 288 -10.76 1.45 -15.19
C ILE A 288 -11.78 2.52 -15.55
N GLN A 289 -13.06 2.28 -15.27
CA GLN A 289 -14.14 3.20 -15.61
C GLN A 289 -15.05 3.49 -14.40
N ASN A 290 -15.31 4.77 -14.15
CA ASN A 290 -16.28 5.25 -13.18
C ASN A 290 -17.74 5.10 -13.72
N LYS A 291 -18.67 4.72 -12.83
CA LYS A 291 -20.11 4.58 -13.08
C LYS A 291 -20.82 5.77 -13.77
N ARG A 292 -20.34 7.02 -13.66
CA ARG A 292 -21.03 8.18 -14.27
C ARG A 292 -21.05 8.18 -15.80
N VAL A 293 -20.36 7.24 -16.43
CA VAL A 293 -20.09 7.32 -17.84
C VAL A 293 -20.94 6.37 -18.68
N ASN A 294 -22.24 6.65 -18.75
CA ASN A 294 -23.07 6.19 -19.87
C ASN A 294 -22.84 7.03 -21.15
N GLY A 295 -22.06 8.13 -21.05
CA GLY A 295 -21.76 9.06 -22.15
C GLY A 295 -20.45 8.82 -22.91
N LEU A 296 -19.55 7.94 -22.47
CA LEU A 296 -18.43 7.47 -23.29
C LEU A 296 -18.85 6.19 -24.01
N TYR A 297 -18.47 6.08 -25.28
CA TYR A 297 -18.73 4.93 -26.16
C TYR A 297 -18.15 3.58 -25.65
N GLN A 298 -17.48 3.58 -24.50
CA GLN A 298 -16.89 2.41 -23.80
C GLN A 298 -17.92 1.34 -23.38
N SER A 299 -19.20 1.69 -23.22
CA SER A 299 -20.12 0.81 -22.47
C SER A 299 -20.70 -0.38 -23.24
N LYS A 300 -20.66 -0.41 -24.57
CA LYS A 300 -21.38 -1.43 -25.37
C LYS A 300 -20.49 -2.40 -26.17
N ARG A 301 -19.29 -2.02 -26.63
CA ARG A 301 -18.40 -2.90 -27.44
C ARG A 301 -17.20 -3.46 -26.65
N ASP A 302 -16.51 -2.66 -25.83
CA ASP A 302 -15.44 -3.17 -24.95
C ASP A 302 -15.90 -4.31 -24.02
N ARG A 303 -17.13 -4.19 -23.50
CA ARG A 303 -17.78 -5.26 -22.71
C ARG A 303 -17.94 -6.57 -23.47
N LYS A 304 -17.99 -6.55 -24.81
CA LYS A 304 -18.10 -7.76 -25.65
C LYS A 304 -16.75 -8.33 -26.05
N ILE A 305 -15.70 -7.50 -26.15
CA ILE A 305 -14.38 -7.90 -26.69
C ILE A 305 -13.46 -8.45 -25.58
N SER A 306 -13.55 -7.94 -24.34
CA SER A 306 -12.71 -8.43 -23.23
C SER A 306 -13.38 -8.25 -21.86
N VAL A 307 -14.43 -9.05 -21.60
CA VAL A 307 -15.19 -9.07 -20.32
C VAL A 307 -14.27 -9.22 -19.09
N ARG A 308 -13.13 -9.90 -19.24
CA ARG A 308 -12.20 -10.18 -18.13
C ARG A 308 -11.30 -8.99 -17.74
N ARG A 309 -11.04 -8.03 -18.65
CA ARG A 309 -10.06 -6.94 -18.46
C ARG A 309 -10.67 -5.54 -18.27
N TRP A 310 -12.00 -5.42 -18.42
CA TRP A 310 -12.75 -4.21 -18.10
C TRP A 310 -13.22 -4.24 -16.65
N LYS A 311 -12.95 -3.18 -15.88
CA LYS A 311 -13.39 -3.08 -14.48
C LYS A 311 -14.22 -1.84 -14.23
N ARG A 312 -15.42 -2.08 -13.70
CA ARG A 312 -16.32 -1.04 -13.24
C ARG A 312 -15.93 -0.70 -11.81
N ILE A 313 -15.35 0.47 -11.62
CA ILE A 313 -15.22 1.04 -10.29
C ILE A 313 -16.48 1.87 -10.03
N LEU A 314 -16.96 1.87 -8.78
CA LEU A 314 -18.06 2.73 -8.34
C LEU A 314 -17.67 4.22 -8.53
N SER A 315 -18.53 5.18 -8.19
CA SER A 315 -18.19 6.61 -8.30
C SER A 315 -17.17 7.03 -7.23
N LEU A 316 -15.94 6.50 -7.30
CA LEU A 316 -14.84 6.63 -6.33
C LEU A 316 -13.61 7.21 -7.03
N GLU A 317 -13.68 8.50 -7.38
CA GLU A 317 -12.68 9.12 -8.26
C GLU A 317 -11.31 9.22 -7.61
N LYS A 318 -11.23 9.47 -6.29
CA LYS A 318 -9.93 9.54 -5.60
C LYS A 318 -9.24 8.19 -5.62
N HIS A 319 -9.96 7.11 -5.33
CA HIS A 319 -9.43 5.74 -5.40
C HIS A 319 -8.95 5.33 -6.81
N ILE A 320 -9.57 5.83 -7.88
CA ILE A 320 -9.18 5.49 -9.25
C ILE A 320 -7.81 6.07 -9.63
N PHE A 321 -7.49 7.26 -9.13
CA PHE A 321 -6.28 7.99 -9.54
C PHE A 321 -5.10 7.82 -8.58
N SER A 322 -5.34 7.42 -7.33
CA SER A 322 -4.30 7.02 -6.37
C SER A 322 -3.86 5.58 -6.59
#